data_AF-A0A059LBE3-F1
#
_entry.id   AF-A0A059LBE3-F1
#
_cell.length_a   1.000
_cell.length_b   1.000
_cell.length_c   1.000
_cell.angle_alpha   90.00
_cell.angle_beta   90.00
_cell.angle_gamma   90.00
#
_symmetry.space_group_name_H-M   'P 1'
#
loop_
_entity.id
_entity.type
_entity.pdbx_description
1 polymer ?
#
loop_
_entity_poly.entity_id
_entity_poly.type
_entity_poly.pdbx_seq_one_letter_code
_entity_poly.pdbx_strand_id
1 'polypeptide(L)'
;GYVRRCQSFEGGLGGEPGNEAHGGYAYCAAAALALGGALHATLDAPGLLRWALGLQGLLEGGWAGRTNKLVDGCYSFWQGGLFHVLDAAAEAEGVVVSEKGAWWKEGDAAPPLDPEQVDQLASRVLGDQSGVWDERPEDLAPLGQARAALAAAKSEADRALEALIE
;
A
#
# COMPACT_ATOMS: atom_id res chain seq x y z
N GLY A 1 -4.14 -20.42 10.58
CA GLY A 1 -3.18 -20.69 11.68
C GLY A 1 -3.43 -19.78 12.87
N TYR A 2 -2.73 -19.97 13.99
CA TYR A 2 -2.84 -19.12 15.19
C TYR A 2 -2.52 -17.65 14.89
N VAL A 3 -1.38 -17.39 14.22
CA VAL A 3 -0.92 -16.03 13.86
C VAL A 3 -1.94 -15.28 12.98
N ARG A 4 -2.57 -15.95 12.01
CA ARG A 4 -3.64 -15.34 11.18
C ARG A 4 -4.76 -14.73 12.02
N ARG A 5 -5.15 -15.38 13.13
CA ARG A 5 -6.23 -14.91 14.01
C ARG A 5 -5.80 -13.73 14.89
N CYS A 6 -4.50 -13.46 15.00
CA CYS A 6 -3.99 -12.28 15.68
C CYS A 6 -4.07 -11.01 14.80
N GLN A 7 -4.29 -11.13 13.50
CA GLN A 7 -4.54 -9.98 12.64
C GLN A 7 -5.97 -9.45 12.89
N SER A 8 -6.06 -8.20 13.32
CA SER A 8 -7.30 -7.54 13.69
C SER A 8 -8.01 -6.92 12.49
N PHE A 9 -9.19 -6.36 12.72
CA PHE A 9 -9.92 -5.58 11.70
C PHE A 9 -9.18 -4.32 11.26
N GLU A 10 -8.25 -3.81 12.07
CA GLU A 10 -7.45 -2.63 11.73
C GLU A 10 -6.43 -2.91 10.62
N GLY A 11 -6.09 -4.19 10.41
CA GLY A 11 -5.04 -4.64 9.48
C GLY A 11 -3.74 -5.06 10.17
N GLY A 12 -3.42 -4.48 11.34
CA GLY A 12 -2.27 -4.88 12.15
C GLY A 12 -2.51 -6.12 13.03
N LEU A 13 -1.48 -6.59 13.73
CA LEU A 13 -1.56 -7.77 14.61
C LEU A 13 -1.46 -7.42 16.09
N GLY A 14 -2.28 -8.10 16.89
CA GLY A 14 -2.20 -8.11 18.36
C GLY A 14 -1.34 -9.26 18.89
N GLY A 15 -1.06 -9.25 20.20
CA GLY A 15 -0.29 -10.32 20.86
C GLY A 15 -1.02 -11.67 20.92
N GLU A 16 -2.35 -11.65 20.83
CA GLU A 16 -3.23 -12.81 20.80
C GLU A 16 -4.50 -12.50 19.98
N PRO A 17 -5.27 -13.52 19.58
CA PRO A 17 -6.51 -13.30 18.83
C PRO A 17 -7.51 -12.41 19.58
N GLY A 18 -7.97 -11.36 18.91
CA GLY A 18 -8.94 -10.40 19.47
C GLY A 18 -8.31 -9.16 20.13
N ASN A 19 -6.99 -9.10 20.28
CA ASN A 19 -6.33 -7.91 20.84
C ASN A 19 -6.13 -6.80 19.81
N GLU A 20 -5.99 -5.58 20.32
CA GLU A 20 -5.65 -4.36 19.56
C GLU A 20 -4.37 -4.56 18.74
N ALA A 21 -4.35 -4.02 17.51
CA ALA A 21 -3.15 -4.06 16.67
C ALA A 21 -2.01 -3.25 17.28
N HIS A 22 -0.80 -3.82 17.30
CA HIS A 22 0.38 -3.20 17.93
C HIS A 22 1.65 -3.43 17.13
N GLY A 23 2.45 -2.36 16.91
CA GLY A 23 3.62 -2.38 16.03
C GLY A 23 4.62 -3.48 16.35
N GLY A 24 4.94 -3.65 17.64
CA GLY A 24 5.84 -4.73 18.08
C GLY A 24 5.32 -6.13 17.76
N TYR A 25 4.03 -6.42 18.00
CA TYR A 25 3.46 -7.73 17.71
C TYR A 25 3.29 -7.97 16.20
N ALA A 26 2.93 -6.92 15.46
CA ALA A 26 2.89 -6.91 14.01
C ALA A 26 4.24 -7.28 13.40
N TYR A 27 5.32 -6.61 13.83
CA TYR A 27 6.68 -6.93 13.39
C TYR A 27 7.07 -8.37 13.73
N CYS A 28 6.91 -8.79 14.99
CA CYS A 28 7.27 -10.15 15.41
C CYS A 28 6.55 -11.22 14.59
N ALA A 29 5.25 -11.04 14.36
CA ALA A 29 4.46 -11.99 13.58
C ALA A 29 4.85 -12.01 12.10
N ALA A 30 5.02 -10.83 11.48
CA ALA A 30 5.44 -10.72 10.09
C ALA A 30 6.84 -11.32 9.89
N ALA A 31 7.81 -10.95 10.71
CA ALA A 31 9.18 -11.48 10.62
C ALA A 31 9.23 -13.00 10.82
N ALA A 32 8.47 -13.54 11.78
CA ALA A 32 8.42 -14.99 12.00
C ALA A 32 7.83 -15.74 10.79
N LEU A 33 6.78 -15.19 10.16
CA LEU A 33 6.18 -15.79 8.97
C LEU A 33 7.06 -15.63 7.73
N ALA A 34 7.75 -14.50 7.57
CA ALA A 34 8.70 -14.28 6.49
C ALA A 34 9.87 -15.28 6.56
N LEU A 35 10.42 -15.52 7.76
CA LEU A 35 11.44 -16.56 7.96
C LEU A 35 10.94 -17.96 7.59
N GLY A 36 9.63 -18.20 7.70
CA GLY A 36 8.99 -19.44 7.31
C GLY A 36 8.51 -19.49 5.86
N GLY A 37 8.70 -18.43 5.05
CA GLY A 37 8.20 -18.34 3.68
C GLY A 37 6.67 -18.45 3.57
N ALA A 38 5.95 -17.99 4.59
CA ALA A 38 4.50 -18.16 4.69
C ALA A 38 3.76 -16.85 4.99
N LEU A 39 4.40 -15.68 4.84
CA LEU A 39 3.81 -14.39 5.19
C LEU A 39 2.59 -14.10 4.33
N HIS A 40 2.73 -14.08 3.01
CA HIS A 40 1.66 -13.68 2.09
C HIS A 40 0.58 -14.75 1.95
N ALA A 41 0.90 -16.01 2.27
CA ALA A 41 -0.09 -17.07 2.38
C ALA A 41 -0.90 -17.00 3.70
N THR A 42 -0.37 -16.34 4.74
CA THR A 42 -0.97 -16.34 6.08
C THR A 42 -1.62 -15.02 6.45
N LEU A 43 -1.13 -13.87 5.99
CA LEU A 43 -1.63 -12.56 6.40
C LEU A 43 -2.26 -11.81 5.23
N ASP A 44 -3.21 -10.92 5.55
CA ASP A 44 -3.59 -9.84 4.64
C ASP A 44 -2.48 -8.77 4.67
N ALA A 45 -1.45 -8.96 3.83
CA ALA A 45 -0.30 -8.06 3.72
C ALA A 45 -0.70 -6.62 3.29
N PRO A 46 -1.63 -6.42 2.34
CA PRO A 46 -2.14 -5.08 2.01
C PRO A 46 -2.79 -4.37 3.20
N GLY A 47 -3.62 -5.08 3.97
CA GLY A 47 -4.23 -4.55 5.18
C GLY A 47 -3.18 -4.16 6.23
N LEU A 48 -2.16 -5.00 6.41
CA LEU A 48 -1.04 -4.74 7.31
C LEU A 48 -0.22 -3.52 6.89
N LEU A 49 0.09 -3.39 5.60
CA LEU A 49 0.80 -2.24 5.04
C LEU A 49 0.02 -0.94 5.24
N ARG A 50 -1.29 -0.94 4.89
CA ARG A 50 -2.17 0.21 5.09
C ARG A 50 -2.20 0.66 6.54
N TRP A 51 -2.36 -0.30 7.46
CA TRP A 51 -2.37 -0.02 8.89
C TRP A 51 -1.06 0.62 9.37
N ALA A 52 0.09 0.05 8.99
CA ALA A 52 1.40 0.56 9.40
C ALA A 52 1.70 1.97 8.85
N LEU A 53 1.32 2.24 7.59
CA LEU A 53 1.41 3.57 6.98
C LEU A 53 0.53 4.60 7.71
N GLY A 54 -0.68 4.20 8.13
CA GLY A 54 -1.60 5.06 8.87
C GLY A 54 -1.13 5.46 10.27
N LEU A 55 -0.04 4.86 10.77
CA LEU A 55 0.53 5.17 12.08
C LEU A 55 1.72 6.13 12.02
N GLN A 56 2.12 6.59 10.83
CA GLN A 56 3.13 7.65 10.72
C GLN A 56 2.51 9.01 11.08
N GLY A 57 3.09 9.69 12.08
CA GLY A 57 2.67 11.02 12.50
C GLY A 57 2.96 12.06 11.43
N LEU A 58 1.94 12.82 11.02
CA LEU A 58 2.07 13.84 9.97
C LEU A 58 2.99 14.99 10.35
N LEU A 59 3.02 15.37 11.63
CA LEU A 59 3.83 16.49 12.12
C LEU A 59 5.17 16.00 12.67
N GLU A 60 5.14 14.92 13.45
CA GLU A 60 6.30 14.39 14.15
C GLU A 60 7.22 13.55 13.26
N GLY A 61 6.70 13.01 12.15
CA GLY A 61 7.41 12.16 11.19
C GLY A 61 7.73 10.74 11.69
N GLY A 62 7.71 10.51 13.01
CA GLY A 62 7.86 9.20 13.62
C GLY A 62 6.58 8.36 13.59
N TRP A 63 6.64 7.15 14.13
CA TRP A 63 5.49 6.24 14.17
C TRP A 63 4.90 6.10 15.57
N ALA A 64 3.57 5.95 15.62
CA ALA A 64 2.87 5.41 16.78
C ALA A 64 2.85 3.88 16.74
N GLY A 65 2.82 3.28 17.93
CA GLY A 65 2.71 1.83 18.05
C GLY A 65 1.32 1.27 17.80
N ARG A 66 0.29 2.10 17.97
CA ARG A 66 -1.12 1.74 17.93
C ARG A 66 -1.94 2.95 17.52
N THR A 67 -3.16 2.69 17.04
CA THR A 67 -4.13 3.71 16.65
C THR A 67 -4.42 4.66 17.82
N ASN A 68 -4.42 5.97 17.56
CA ASN A 68 -4.68 7.02 18.55
C ASN A 68 -3.74 7.01 19.78
N LYS A 69 -2.48 6.56 19.61
CA LYS A 69 -1.42 6.71 20.62
C LYS A 69 -0.35 7.69 20.16
N LEU A 70 0.46 8.15 21.10
CA LEU A 70 1.58 9.04 20.82
C LEU A 70 2.65 8.33 19.98
N VAL A 71 3.38 9.12 19.20
CA VAL A 71 4.60 8.67 18.52
C VAL A 71 5.66 8.27 19.53
N ASP A 72 6.46 7.26 19.21
CA ASP A 72 7.58 6.82 20.02
C ASP A 72 8.71 6.32 19.11
N GLY A 73 9.94 6.75 19.40
CA GLY A 73 11.12 6.47 18.58
C GLY A 73 11.44 4.97 18.44
N CYS A 74 11.00 4.12 19.37
CA CYS A 74 11.20 2.67 19.21
C CYS A 74 10.39 2.09 18.02
N TYR A 75 9.26 2.71 17.66
CA TYR A 75 8.47 2.28 16.51
C TYR A 75 9.10 2.64 15.16
N SER A 76 10.17 3.44 15.13
CA SER A 76 11.00 3.57 13.93
C SER A 76 11.58 2.22 13.49
N PHE A 77 11.91 1.33 14.45
CA PHE A 77 12.30 -0.04 14.13
C PHE A 77 11.06 -0.92 13.90
N TRP A 78 10.13 -0.96 14.86
CA TRP A 78 9.01 -1.91 14.80
C TRP A 78 8.07 -1.67 13.60
N GLN A 79 7.76 -0.42 13.27
CA GLN A 79 6.89 -0.08 12.12
C GLN A 79 7.72 0.17 10.86
N GLY A 80 8.81 0.92 10.95
CA GLY A 80 9.66 1.18 9.78
C GLY A 80 10.29 -0.10 9.20
N GLY A 81 10.76 -1.00 10.08
CA GLY A 81 11.31 -2.30 9.67
C GLY A 81 10.28 -3.26 9.09
N LEU A 82 8.99 -3.10 9.42
CA LEU A 82 7.92 -3.94 8.89
C LEU A 82 7.80 -3.81 7.36
N PHE A 83 8.02 -2.62 6.80
CA PHE A 83 7.98 -2.40 5.35
C PHE A 83 9.02 -3.25 4.61
N HIS A 84 10.24 -3.30 5.13
CA HIS A 84 11.31 -4.11 4.56
C HIS A 84 11.05 -5.61 4.70
N VAL A 85 10.43 -6.05 5.80
CA VAL A 85 10.02 -7.45 5.97
C VAL A 85 8.97 -7.84 4.93
N LEU A 86 7.97 -6.99 4.70
CA LEU A 86 6.92 -7.23 3.71
C LEU A 86 7.49 -7.32 2.30
N ASP A 87 8.34 -6.36 1.92
CA ASP A 87 8.97 -6.30 0.59
C ASP A 87 9.89 -7.50 0.35
N ALA A 88 10.80 -7.79 1.27
CA ALA A 88 11.71 -8.94 1.16
C ALA A 88 10.97 -10.28 1.15
N ALA A 89 9.90 -10.42 1.94
CA ALA A 89 9.07 -11.62 1.91
C ALA A 89 8.30 -11.74 0.58
N ALA A 90 7.90 -10.63 -0.04
CA ALA A 90 7.21 -10.66 -1.32
C ALA A 90 8.15 -11.16 -2.42
N GLU A 91 9.37 -10.64 -2.46
CA GLU A 91 10.41 -11.12 -3.37
C GLU A 91 10.72 -12.62 -3.15
N ALA A 92 10.96 -13.02 -1.90
CA ALA A 92 11.32 -14.40 -1.56
C ALA A 92 10.19 -15.41 -1.83
N GLU A 93 8.93 -15.00 -1.65
CA GLU A 93 7.75 -15.84 -1.89
C GLU A 93 7.21 -15.74 -3.33
N GLY A 94 7.87 -14.96 -4.20
CA GLY A 94 7.47 -14.76 -5.60
C GLY A 94 6.13 -14.02 -5.75
N VAL A 95 5.80 -13.15 -4.79
CA VAL A 95 4.59 -12.32 -4.80
C VAL A 95 4.88 -11.03 -5.56
N VAL A 96 4.16 -10.83 -6.67
CA VAL A 96 4.27 -9.63 -7.49
C VAL A 96 3.43 -8.50 -6.89
N VAL A 97 4.08 -7.40 -6.49
CA VAL A 97 3.41 -6.16 -6.12
C VAL A 97 3.30 -5.30 -7.39
N SER A 98 2.08 -5.06 -7.88
CA SER A 98 1.92 -4.25 -9.10
C SER A 98 2.38 -2.80 -8.89
N GLU A 99 2.79 -2.12 -9.97
CA GLU A 99 3.18 -0.69 -9.96
C GLU A 99 2.10 0.25 -9.39
N LYS A 100 0.85 -0.21 -9.28
CA LYS A 100 -0.28 0.53 -8.71
C LYS A 100 -0.59 0.14 -7.25
N GLY A 101 0.31 -0.59 -6.57
CA GLY A 101 0.16 -0.99 -5.18
C GLY A 101 -0.94 -2.03 -4.95
N ALA A 102 -1.40 -2.68 -6.01
CA ALA A 102 -2.48 -3.66 -5.95
C ALA A 102 -1.87 -5.07 -6.00
N TRP A 103 -2.14 -5.86 -4.96
CA TRP A 103 -1.53 -7.16 -4.71
C TRP A 103 -2.46 -8.24 -5.29
N TRP A 104 -2.14 -8.72 -6.50
CA TRP A 104 -2.85 -9.81 -7.17
C TRP A 104 -1.81 -10.80 -7.65
N LYS A 105 -2.04 -12.11 -7.52
CA LYS A 105 -1.17 -13.11 -8.16
C LYS A 105 -1.67 -13.38 -9.58
N GLU A 106 -0.74 -13.70 -10.48
CA GLU A 106 -1.09 -14.20 -11.81
C GLU A 106 -1.81 -15.55 -11.67
N GLY A 107 -3.12 -15.56 -11.96
CA GLY A 107 -4.00 -16.71 -11.75
C GLY A 107 -5.03 -16.55 -10.62
N ASP A 108 -4.91 -15.52 -9.78
CA ASP A 108 -6.00 -15.15 -8.85
C ASP A 108 -7.11 -14.44 -9.65
N ALA A 109 -8.36 -14.88 -9.49
CA ALA A 109 -9.48 -14.07 -9.95
C ALA A 109 -9.43 -12.75 -9.19
N ALA A 110 -9.24 -11.65 -9.90
CA ALA A 110 -9.34 -10.34 -9.28
C ALA A 110 -10.65 -10.27 -8.46
N PRO A 111 -10.68 -9.94 -7.14
CA PRO A 111 -11.91 -9.45 -6.52
C PRO A 111 -12.60 -8.48 -7.48
N PRO A 112 -13.81 -8.85 -7.94
CA PRO A 112 -14.57 -8.00 -8.82
C PRO A 112 -15.12 -6.90 -7.94
N LEU A 113 -14.37 -5.81 -7.79
CA LEU A 113 -15.02 -4.55 -7.49
C LEU A 113 -15.58 -4.08 -8.82
N ASP A 114 -16.90 -4.17 -8.95
CA ASP A 114 -17.57 -3.54 -10.07
C ASP A 114 -17.33 -2.00 -9.99
N PRO A 115 -17.43 -1.28 -11.12
CA PRO A 115 -17.21 0.16 -11.14
C PRO A 115 -18.08 0.94 -10.15
N GLU A 116 -19.25 0.41 -9.78
CA GLU A 116 -20.17 1.02 -8.82
C GLU A 116 -19.63 0.93 -7.38
N GLN A 117 -19.01 -0.21 -7.04
CA GLN A 117 -18.36 -0.43 -5.74
C GLN A 117 -17.10 0.43 -5.55
N VAL A 118 -16.39 0.74 -6.65
CA VAL A 118 -15.26 1.69 -6.64
C VAL A 118 -15.76 3.11 -6.36
N ASP A 119 -16.82 3.55 -7.03
CA ASP A 119 -17.42 4.87 -6.83
C ASP A 119 -18.04 5.04 -5.42
N GLN A 120 -18.67 3.99 -4.89
CA GLN A 120 -19.20 3.98 -3.53
C GLN A 120 -18.09 4.05 -2.47
N LEU A 121 -16.93 3.44 -2.73
CA LEU A 121 -15.78 3.52 -1.82
C LEU A 121 -15.11 4.90 -1.89
N ALA A 122 -14.95 5.45 -3.10
CA ALA A 122 -14.39 6.77 -3.33
C ALA A 122 -15.23 7.87 -2.65
N SER A 123 -16.55 7.83 -2.81
CA SER A 123 -17.48 8.78 -2.18
C SER A 123 -17.52 8.68 -0.64
N ARG A 124 -17.31 7.48 -0.08
CA ARG A 124 -17.25 7.28 1.39
C ARG A 124 -15.95 7.74 2.02
N VAL A 125 -14.82 7.62 1.31
CA VAL A 125 -13.48 7.97 1.81
C VAL A 125 -13.16 9.45 1.57
N LEU A 126 -13.58 10.01 0.44
CA LEU A 126 -13.21 11.37 0.02
C LEU A 126 -14.34 12.40 0.22
N GLY A 127 -15.53 11.96 0.64
CA GLY A 127 -16.72 12.81 0.75
C GLY A 127 -17.30 13.22 -0.60
N ASP A 128 -18.32 14.09 -0.57
CA ASP A 128 -18.88 14.70 -1.79
C ASP A 128 -17.83 15.62 -2.44
N GLN A 129 -17.26 15.15 -3.54
CA GLN A 129 -16.24 15.83 -4.33
C GLN A 129 -16.85 16.54 -5.55
N SER A 130 -18.19 16.63 -5.67
CA SER A 130 -18.88 17.13 -6.86
C SER A 130 -18.60 18.61 -7.19
N GLY A 131 -17.81 19.32 -6.37
CA GLY A 131 -17.32 20.67 -6.63
C GLY A 131 -15.81 20.82 -6.74
N VAL A 132 -15.03 19.72 -6.64
CA VAL A 132 -13.55 19.77 -6.73
C VAL A 132 -13.07 19.61 -8.18
N TRP A 133 -13.87 18.94 -9.01
CA TRP A 133 -13.57 18.68 -10.43
C TRP A 133 -14.66 19.25 -11.34
N ASP A 134 -15.10 20.48 -11.10
CA ASP A 134 -15.90 21.20 -12.10
C ASP A 134 -14.95 21.56 -13.26
N GLU A 135 -14.89 20.68 -14.27
CA GLU A 135 -14.02 20.78 -15.43
C GLU A 135 -14.40 22.01 -16.26
N ARG A 136 -13.80 23.16 -15.92
CA ARG A 136 -13.89 24.35 -16.76
C ARG A 136 -13.02 24.16 -18.01
N PRO A 137 -13.56 24.33 -19.23
CA PRO A 137 -12.85 24.08 -20.49
C PRO A 137 -11.50 24.82 -20.61
N GLU A 138 -11.36 25.98 -19.98
CA GLU A 138 -10.15 26.78 -19.90
C GLU A 138 -8.99 26.11 -19.13
N ASP A 139 -9.29 25.22 -18.17
CA ASP A 139 -8.31 24.51 -17.35
C ASP A 139 -7.76 23.25 -18.04
N LEU A 140 -8.38 22.79 -19.14
CA LEU A 140 -8.00 21.59 -19.90
C LEU A 140 -6.97 21.85 -21.02
N ALA A 141 -6.85 23.09 -21.51
CA ALA A 141 -5.90 23.43 -22.58
C ALA A 141 -4.42 23.21 -22.20
N PRO A 142 -3.97 23.56 -20.97
CA PRO A 142 -2.60 23.27 -20.52
C PRO A 142 -2.34 21.78 -20.34
N LEU A 143 -3.34 20.99 -19.93
CA LEU A 143 -3.21 19.55 -19.74
C LEU A 143 -3.12 18.78 -21.07
N GLY A 144 -3.82 19.25 -22.11
CA GLY A 144 -3.66 18.72 -23.47
C GLY A 144 -2.25 18.94 -24.02
N GLN A 145 -1.68 20.13 -23.78
CA GLN A 145 -0.30 20.45 -24.16
C GLN A 145 0.72 19.63 -23.35
N ALA A 146 0.49 19.46 -22.04
CA ALA A 146 1.34 18.63 -21.18
C ALA A 146 1.31 17.15 -21.57
N ARG A 147 0.14 16.59 -21.91
CA ARG A 147 0.01 15.22 -22.43
C ARG A 147 0.71 15.03 -23.76
N ALA A 148 0.60 16.00 -24.67
CA ALA A 148 1.31 15.98 -25.95
C ALA A 148 2.84 16.05 -25.75
N ALA A 149 3.31 16.91 -24.83
CA ALA A 149 4.72 17.02 -24.48
C ALA A 149 5.27 15.72 -23.85
N LEU A 150 4.52 15.09 -22.95
CA LEU A 150 4.90 13.81 -22.34
C LEU A 150 4.96 12.68 -23.37
N ALA A 151 4.00 12.62 -24.30
CA ALA A 151 3.99 11.64 -25.38
C ALA A 151 5.19 11.84 -26.34
N ALA A 152 5.55 13.09 -26.64
CA ALA A 152 6.73 13.42 -27.45
C ALA A 152 8.03 13.03 -26.73
N ALA A 153 8.17 13.37 -25.44
CA ALA A 153 9.33 13.00 -24.63
C ALA A 153 9.50 11.48 -24.51
N LYS A 154 8.40 10.74 -24.34
CA LYS A 154 8.41 9.28 -24.35
C LYS A 154 8.89 8.74 -25.69
N SER A 155 8.39 9.25 -26.81
CA SER A 155 8.82 8.81 -28.14
C SER A 155 10.29 9.13 -28.45
N GLU A 156 10.83 10.21 -27.89
CA GLU A 156 12.25 10.54 -28.01
C GLU A 156 13.12 9.62 -27.14
N ALA A 157 12.68 9.33 -25.90
CA ALA A 157 13.36 8.37 -25.03
C ALA A 157 13.36 6.95 -25.62
N ASP A 158 12.23 6.51 -26.20
CA ASP A 158 12.11 5.20 -26.84
C ASP A 158 13.09 5.08 -28.04
N ARG A 159 13.22 6.12 -28.86
CA ARG A 159 14.21 6.16 -29.98
C ARG A 159 15.67 6.20 -29.52
N ALA A 160 15.94 6.94 -28.44
CA ALA A 160 17.29 7.00 -27.86
C ALA A 160 17.70 5.65 -27.27
N LEU A 161 16.75 4.92 -26.68
CA LEU A 161 16.96 3.57 -26.17
C LEU A 161 17.22 2.58 -27.32
N GLU A 162 16.46 2.64 -28.42
CA GLU A 162 16.69 1.82 -29.61
C GLU A 162 18.09 2.06 -30.21
N ALA A 163 18.52 3.33 -30.31
CA ALA A 163 19.85 3.69 -30.82
C ALA A 163 21.02 3.30 -29.91
N LEU A 164 20.76 2.99 -28.63
CA LEU A 164 21.77 2.47 -27.69
C LEU A 164 21.86 0.93 -27.73
N ILE A 165 20.87 0.26 -28.32
CA ILE A 165 20.77 -1.20 -28.41
C ILE A 165 21.36 -1.71 -29.75
N GLU A 166 21.56 -0.84 -30.74
CA GLU A 166 22.36 -1.09 -31.96
C GLU A 166 23.85 -0.71 -31.79
#